data_AF-A0A285X3J8-F1
#
_entry.id   AF-A0A285X3J8-F1
#
_cell.length_a   1.000
_cell.length_b   1.000
_cell.length_c   1.000
_cell.angle_alpha   90.00
_cell.angle_beta   90.00
_cell.angle_gamma   90.00
#
_symmetry.space_group_name_H-M   'P 1'
#
loop_
_entity.id
_entity.type
_entity.pdbx_description
1 polymer ?
#
loop_
_entity_poly.entity_id
_entity_poly.type
_entity_poly.pdbx_seq_one_letter_code
_entity_poly.pdbx_strand_id
1 'polypeptide(L)' 'MPERMFNVLRSFRVRELRWELDTGNYLHNALLYPIFYLLNLQDASTGINFLGRNGIRIRVGNRLMRMLFAFFK' A
#
# COMPACT_ATOMS: atom_id res chain seq x y z
N MET A 1 -10.11 -22.06 -17.80
CA MET A 1 -10.64 -20.68 -17.67
C MET A 1 -10.19 -19.94 -16.40
N PRO A 2 -10.25 -20.51 -15.17
CA PRO A 2 -9.87 -19.76 -13.95
C PRO A 2 -8.37 -19.43 -13.85
N GLU A 3 -7.51 -20.28 -14.42
CA GLU A 3 -6.05 -20.10 -14.36
C GLU A 3 -5.58 -18.82 -15.08
N ARG A 4 -6.18 -18.51 -16.24
CA ARG A 4 -5.88 -17.26 -16.98
C ARG A 4 -6.32 -16.03 -16.22
N MET A 5 -7.45 -16.10 -15.52
CA MET A 5 -7.93 -15.00 -14.65
C MET A 5 -6.93 -14.74 -13.52
N PHE A 6 -6.40 -15.80 -12.91
CA PHE A 6 -5.41 -15.70 -11.84
C PHE A 6 -4.08 -15.11 -12.33
N ASN A 7 -3.64 -15.48 -13.54
CA ASN A 7 -2.45 -14.91 -14.17
C ASN A 7 -2.61 -13.41 -14.46
N VAL A 8 -3.78 -12.99 -14.93
CA VAL A 8 -4.10 -11.58 -15.15
C VAL A 8 -4.11 -10.81 -13.84
N LEU A 9 -4.75 -11.32 -12.78
CA LEU A 9 -4.74 -10.69 -11.45
C LEU A 9 -3.32 -10.54 -10.89
N ARG A 10 -2.47 -11.56 -11.05
CA ARG A 10 -1.06 -11.52 -10.60
C ARG A 10 -0.19 -10.53 -11.40
N SER A 11 -0.63 -10.12 -12.58
CA SER A 11 0.10 -9.14 -13.39
C SER A 11 -0.01 -7.71 -12.83
N PHE A 12 -1.03 -7.44 -12.00
CA PHE A 12 -1.18 -6.17 -11.30
C PHE A 12 -0.09 -6.04 -10.23
N ARG A 13 0.55 -4.86 -10.17
CA ARG A 13 1.56 -4.57 -9.14
C ARG A 13 1.07 -3.44 -8.25
N VAL A 14 1.31 -3.58 -6.95
CA VAL A 14 1.19 -2.45 -6.03
C VAL A 14 2.29 -1.45 -6.40
N ARG A 15 1.86 -0.24 -6.76
CA ARG A 15 2.74 0.88 -7.09
C ARG A 15 3.03 1.74 -5.87
N GLU A 16 2.10 1.78 -4.95
CA GLU A 16 2.16 2.63 -3.78
C GLU A 16 1.28 2.02 -2.68
N LEU A 17 1.82 1.99 -1.47
CA LEU A 17 1.08 1.66 -0.25
C LEU A 17 1.25 2.83 0.71
N ARG A 18 0.16 3.59 0.88
CA ARG A 18 0.06 4.65 1.88
C ARG A 18 -0.73 4.16 3.08
N TRP A 19 -0.16 4.28 4.27
CA TRP A 19 -0.85 3.93 5.51
C TRP A 19 -0.80 5.10 6.48
N GLU A 20 -1.96 5.57 6.89
CA GLU A 20 -2.15 6.58 7.93
C GLU A 20 -2.74 5.90 9.17
N LEU A 21 -2.02 6.01 10.29
CA LEU A 21 -2.39 5.42 11.56
C LEU A 21 -2.64 6.52 12.61
N ASP A 22 -3.72 6.37 13.36
CA ASP A 22 -4.02 7.13 14.57
C ASP A 22 -4.60 6.16 15.61
N THR A 23 -3.93 6.04 16.75
CA THR A 23 -4.32 5.14 17.84
C THR A 23 -5.41 5.71 18.75
N GLY A 24 -5.82 6.97 18.54
CA GLY A 24 -6.75 7.71 19.41
C GLY A 24 -6.11 8.19 20.72
N ASN A 25 -4.85 7.84 20.98
CA ASN A 25 -4.09 8.31 22.14
C ASN A 25 -2.90 9.16 21.67
N TYR A 26 -2.86 10.41 22.12
CA TYR A 26 -1.83 11.38 21.77
C TYR A 26 -0.41 10.92 22.13
N LEU A 27 -0.21 10.34 23.33
CA LEU A 27 1.09 9.83 23.76
C LEU A 27 1.56 8.66 22.89
N HIS A 28 0.66 7.74 22.53
CA HIS A 28 1.01 6.62 21.65
C HIS A 28 1.37 7.11 20.24
N ASN A 29 0.60 8.03 19.67
CA ASN A 29 0.94 8.59 18.36
C ASN A 29 2.30 9.30 18.37
N ALA A 30 2.62 10.06 19.44
CA ALA A 30 3.93 10.70 19.59
C ALA A 30 5.08 9.69 19.70
N LEU A 31 4.90 8.59 20.43
CA LEU A 31 5.89 7.51 20.54
C LEU A 31 6.12 6.76 19.22
N LEU A 32 5.06 6.61 18.41
CA LEU A 32 5.14 5.95 17.11
C LEU A 32 5.75 6.84 16.02
N TYR A 33 5.72 8.16 16.19
CA TYR A 33 6.25 9.11 15.21
C TYR A 33 7.69 8.81 14.74
N PRO A 34 8.68 8.59 15.63
CA PRO A 34 10.04 8.23 15.20
C PRO A 34 10.13 6.87 14.51
N ILE A 35 9.28 5.90 14.88
CA ILE A 35 9.23 4.59 14.23
C ILE A 35 8.74 4.74 12.78
N PHE A 36 7.69 5.52 12.57
CA PHE A 36 7.14 5.80 11.24
C PHE A 36 8.09 6.65 10.40
N TYR A 37 8.85 7.56 11.01
CA TYR A 37 9.92 8.27 10.33
C TYR A 37 10.98 7.30 9.78
N LEU A 38 11.41 6.32 10.58
CA LEU A 38 12.38 5.31 10.16
C LEU A 38 11.83 4.41 9.04
N LEU A 39 10.56 4.01 9.13
CA LEU A 39 9.90 3.20 8.08
C LEU A 39 9.87 3.94 6.74
N ASN A 40 9.66 5.26 6.75
CA ASN A 40 9.64 6.07 5.53
C ASN A 40 11.00 6.25 4.86
N LEU A 41 12.12 6.04 5.57
CA LEU A 41 13.44 6.04 4.93
C LEU A 41 13.64 4.86 3.96
N GLN A 42 12.82 3.81 4.08
CA GLN A 42 12.89 2.61 3.24
C GLN A 42 11.83 2.64 2.12
N ASP A 43 11.45 3.81 1.63
CA ASP A 43 10.40 4.02 0.62
C ASP A 43 9.00 3.53 1.03
N ALA A 44 8.77 3.27 2.33
CA ALA A 44 7.41 3.08 2.82
C ALA A 44 6.70 4.45 2.83
N SER A 45 5.43 4.52 2.44
CA SER A 45 4.63 5.75 2.56
C SER A 45 3.71 5.65 3.78
N THR A 46 4.29 5.54 4.97
CA THR A 46 3.56 5.39 6.23
C THR A 46 3.49 6.71 6.99
N GLY A 47 2.42 6.97 7.75
CA GLY A 47 2.27 8.21 8.51
C GLY A 47 1.47 8.00 9.79
N ILE A 48 1.89 8.68 10.86
CA ILE A 48 1.09 8.87 12.06
C ILE A 48 0.36 10.20 11.94
N ASN A 49 -0.92 10.24 12.31
CA ASN A 49 -1.66 11.48 12.45
C ASN A 49 -2.30 11.62 13.85
N PHE A 50 -2.86 12.78 14.12
CA PHE A 50 -3.54 13.13 15.39
C PHE A 50 -4.98 13.61 15.10
N LEU A 51 -5.55 13.17 13.98
CA LEU A 51 -6.84 13.65 13.46
C LEU A 51 -7.98 12.67 13.75
N GLY A 52 -7.70 11.59 14.49
CA GLY A 52 -8.62 10.49 14.77
C GLY A 52 -8.94 9.64 13.55
N ARG A 53 -8.04 9.60 12.54
CA ARG A 53 -8.30 8.95 11.26
C ARG A 53 -7.29 7.85 10.97
N ASN A 54 -7.81 6.68 10.65
CA ASN A 54 -7.04 5.57 10.11
C ASN A 54 -7.38 5.42 8.63
N GLY A 55 -6.37 5.25 7.78
CA GLY A 55 -6.56 5.17 6.34
C GLY A 55 -5.50 4.32 5.66
N ILE A 56 -5.91 3.46 4.75
CA ILE A 56 -5.00 2.70 3.90
C ILE A 56 -5.34 3.03 2.46
N ARG A 57 -4.35 3.51 1.70
CA ARG A 57 -4.45 3.80 0.27
C ARG A 57 -3.48 2.92 -0.48
N ILE A 58 -4.02 2.03 -1.29
CA ILE A 58 -3.24 1.15 -2.16
C ILE A 58 -3.43 1.63 -3.59
N ARG A 59 -2.35 2.06 -4.25
CA ARG A 59 -2.37 2.32 -5.69
C ARG A 59 -1.89 1.06 -6.40
N VAL A 60 -2.83 0.35 -7.01
CA VAL A 60 -2.51 -0.80 -7.86
C VAL A 60 -2.43 -0.32 -9.30
N GLY A 61 -1.36 -0.69 -10.00
CA GLY A 61 -1.14 -0.28 -11.38
C GLY A 61 -0.63 -1.43 -12.23
N ASN A 62 -1.06 -1.46 -13.48
CA ASN A 62 -0.66 -2.46 -14.46
C ASN A 62 -0.51 -1.81 -15.83
N ARG A 63 0.35 -2.39 -16.68
CA ARG A 63 0.47 -1.95 -18.08
C ARG A 63 -0.41 -2.88 -18.91
N LEU A 64 -1.22 -2.34 -19.81
CA LEU A 64 -2.11 -3.13 -20.68
C LEU A 64 -1.37 -4.29 -21.37
N MET A 65 -0.16 -4.03 -21.89
CA MET A 65 0.68 -5.07 -22.49
C MET A 65 0.97 -6.24 -21.54
N ARG A 66 1.18 -5.99 -20.24
CA ARG A 66 1.42 -7.07 -19.25
C ARG A 66 0.19 -7.91 -18.99
N MET A 67 -1.01 -7.31 -18.99
CA MET A 67 -2.26 -8.06 -18.88
C MET A 67 -2.47 -8.94 -20.12
N LEU A 68 -2.25 -8.40 -21.31
CA LEU A 68 -2.37 -9.15 -22.57
C LEU A 68 -1.39 -10.33 -22.59
N PHE A 69 -0.11 -10.10 -22.28
CA PHE A 69 0.88 -11.17 -22.15
C PHE A 69 0.48 -12.22 -21.10
N ALA A 70 -0.10 -11.82 -19.96
CA ALA A 70 -0.53 -12.76 -18.93
C ALA A 70 -1.79 -13.55 -19.31
N PHE A 71 -2.60 -13.05 -20.25
CA PHE A 71 -3.81 -13.72 -20.73
C PHE A 71 -3.53 -14.72 -21.85
N PHE A 72 -2.58 -14.41 -22.73
CA PHE A 72 -2.15 -15.30 -23.82
C PHE A 72 -1.08 -16.30 -23.41
N LYS A 73 -0.46 -16.11 -22.24
CA LYS A 73 0.36 -17.11 -21.57
C LYS A 73 -0.53 -18.18 -20.94
#